data_AF-A0A9P3FDN3-F1
#
_entry.id   AF-A0A9P3FDN3-F1
#
_cell.length_a   1.000
_cell.length_b   1.000
_cell.length_c   1.000
_cell.angle_alpha   90.00
_cell.angle_beta   90.00
_cell.angle_gamma   90.00
#
_symmetry.space_group_name_H-M   'P 1'
#
loop_
_entity.id
_entity.type
_entity.pdbx_description
1 polymer ?
#
loop_
_entity_poly.entity_id
_entity_poly.type
_entity_poly.pdbx_seq_one_letter_code
_entity_poly.pdbx_strand_id
1 'polypeptide(L)'
;MSSIILAFLATQALGATLHPRQSSSNTAVVDLSVKRGTPQHLASGFIYGIPDTSVNQIPAHFYQDIGFNYARVGGAQLDQGGWIMGKTAYQARLNSTYNNYLTSREYGAKVIILPHDIWGTDHANSSTHWPGDNGDWTDYDNFLNTLFSDLKRLNMLDSLVYDIWNEPDGSGFWARSEAQYLDMYVRTHKRLRQDSSLNGVLISGPSSAGQPSLNNNWWTTWLQRVVQENIIPDQYTWHDEPGDPANDANNLTPLLQKYNAPSRPVNINEYATFDQQTSVGAAWWISRLERLNYIGLRGNWLSKCQLRDFMASLVGKTDTNSCTGTGYYGNGEFQVYKYYNRNMTGVRAGTTGSGNGVMDVYATIGADKVRTLTGCTNTGTYYVTINKLSSVGLPTSGTLNIQTYGLVDQGHFGRVDAPTDRGVYGHTYSGDSVTFPIYQTTQDQKTAWAFEFSVGK
;
A
#
# COMPACT_ATOMS: atom_id res chain seq x y z
N MET A 1 -49.72 0.44 22.60
CA MET A 1 -48.42 -0.20 22.89
C MET A 1 -47.66 -0.33 21.58
N SER A 2 -46.73 0.58 21.31
CA SER A 2 -45.81 0.47 20.17
C SER A 2 -44.48 1.03 20.63
N SER A 3 -43.52 0.13 20.89
CA SER A 3 -42.16 0.48 21.28
C SER A 3 -41.35 0.81 20.04
N ILE A 4 -40.84 2.04 19.96
CA ILE A 4 -39.85 2.46 18.97
C ILE A 4 -38.48 2.10 19.55
N ILE A 5 -37.78 1.17 18.91
CA ILE A 5 -36.38 0.83 19.22
C ILE A 5 -35.50 1.84 18.47
N LEU A 6 -34.90 2.77 19.20
CA LEU A 6 -33.85 3.66 18.71
C LEU A 6 -32.52 2.88 18.74
N ALA A 7 -32.01 2.50 17.57
CA ALA A 7 -30.67 1.95 17.44
C ALA A 7 -29.63 3.09 17.51
N PHE A 8 -28.87 3.15 18.60
CA PHE A 8 -27.71 4.03 18.71
C PHE A 8 -26.56 3.43 17.87
N LEU A 9 -26.26 4.07 16.74
CA LEU A 9 -25.00 3.88 16.03
C LEU A 9 -23.89 4.59 16.83
N ALA A 10 -23.02 3.81 17.46
CA ALA A 10 -21.82 4.31 18.09
C ALA A 10 -20.83 4.77 17.01
N THR A 11 -20.71 6.08 16.83
CA THR A 11 -19.62 6.69 16.06
C THR A 11 -18.33 6.53 16.86
N GLN A 12 -17.49 5.57 16.47
CA GLN A 12 -16.12 5.53 16.95
C GLN A 12 -15.35 6.69 16.34
N ALA A 13 -15.20 7.78 17.10
CA ALA A 13 -14.27 8.84 16.76
C ALA A 13 -12.85 8.28 16.87
N LEU A 14 -12.27 7.92 15.73
CA LEU A 14 -10.83 7.70 15.61
C LEU A 14 -10.13 9.05 15.81
N GLY A 15 -9.75 9.33 17.06
CA GLY A 15 -8.89 10.46 17.36
C GLY A 15 -7.56 10.32 16.62
N ALA A 16 -7.02 11.44 16.12
CA ALA A 16 -5.70 11.48 15.50
C ALA A 16 -4.67 10.92 16.50
N THR A 17 -4.00 9.82 16.14
CA THR A 17 -2.94 9.23 16.95
C THR A 17 -1.70 10.12 16.89
N LEU A 18 -1.46 10.91 17.95
CA LEU A 18 -0.17 11.56 18.15
C LEU A 18 0.89 10.47 18.38
N HIS A 19 1.88 10.39 17.49
CA HIS A 19 2.96 9.41 17.61
C HIS A 19 3.93 9.80 18.74
N PRO A 20 4.32 8.86 19.62
CA PRO A 20 5.38 9.11 20.58
C PRO A 20 6.67 9.51 19.84
N ARG A 21 7.25 10.67 20.20
CA ARG A 21 8.54 11.10 19.66
C ARG A 21 9.65 10.27 20.32
N GLN A 22 10.40 9.52 19.52
CA GLN A 22 11.60 8.82 19.99
C GLN A 22 12.70 9.83 20.33
N SER A 23 13.35 9.69 21.49
CA SER A 23 14.44 10.59 21.93
C SER A 23 15.82 10.13 21.45
N SER A 24 16.02 8.83 21.20
CA SER A 24 17.26 8.28 20.64
C SER A 24 17.23 8.27 19.12
N SER A 25 18.25 8.86 18.47
CA SER A 25 18.30 8.98 17.02
C SER A 25 18.38 7.62 16.30
N ASN A 26 18.98 6.59 16.90
CA ASN A 26 19.26 5.31 16.26
C ASN A 26 18.53 4.11 16.89
N THR A 27 17.49 4.34 17.71
CA THR A 27 16.78 3.27 18.43
C THR A 27 15.30 3.21 18.03
N ALA A 28 14.84 2.07 17.53
CA ALA A 28 13.41 1.79 17.39
C ALA A 28 12.88 1.06 18.63
N VAL A 29 11.61 1.27 18.98
CA VAL A 29 11.01 0.74 20.21
C VAL A 29 9.80 -0.11 19.89
N VAL A 30 9.68 -1.22 20.60
CA VAL A 30 8.48 -2.05 20.71
C VAL A 30 7.97 -1.97 22.14
N ASP A 31 6.68 -1.67 22.32
CA ASP A 31 5.98 -1.77 23.60
C ASP A 31 4.97 -2.91 23.53
N LEU A 32 5.27 -4.00 24.24
CA LEU A 32 4.45 -5.21 24.23
C LEU A 32 3.13 -5.07 25.00
N SER A 33 2.99 -4.04 25.84
CA SER A 33 1.74 -3.77 26.56
C SER A 33 0.68 -3.11 25.68
N VAL A 34 1.10 -2.44 24.60
CA VAL A 34 0.20 -1.81 23.63
C VAL A 34 -0.23 -2.84 22.58
N LYS A 35 -1.53 -3.13 22.49
CA LYS A 35 -2.11 -4.11 21.56
C LYS A 35 -2.94 -3.40 20.50
N ARG A 36 -2.68 -3.69 19.21
CA ARG A 36 -3.28 -2.99 18.05
C ARG A 36 -4.13 -3.87 17.14
N GLY A 37 -4.75 -4.91 17.69
CA GLY A 37 -5.54 -5.88 16.93
C GLY A 37 -4.68 -6.83 16.10
N THR A 38 -5.32 -7.66 15.27
CA THR A 38 -4.61 -8.64 14.44
C THR A 38 -3.87 -7.98 13.28
N PRO A 39 -2.80 -8.59 12.75
CA PRO A 39 -2.17 -8.20 11.48
C PRO A 39 -3.21 -8.01 10.37
N GLN A 40 -3.06 -6.93 9.58
CA GLN A 40 -4.03 -6.54 8.56
C GLN A 40 -3.48 -6.64 7.13
N HIS A 41 -2.18 -6.96 6.96
CA HIS A 41 -1.52 -7.06 5.66
C HIS A 41 -1.66 -5.77 4.83
N LEU A 42 -1.56 -4.62 5.49
CA LEU A 42 -1.85 -3.33 4.88
C LEU A 42 -0.83 -2.93 3.80
N ALA A 43 0.40 -3.43 3.88
CA ALA A 43 1.43 -3.23 2.86
C ALA A 43 1.36 -4.26 1.70
N SER A 44 0.51 -5.29 1.82
CA SER A 44 0.44 -6.41 0.87
C SER A 44 -0.45 -6.09 -0.33
N GLY A 45 -0.16 -4.99 -1.02
CA GLY A 45 -0.76 -4.66 -2.29
C GLY A 45 0.26 -4.16 -3.29
N PHE A 46 -0.14 -4.08 -4.56
CA PHE A 46 0.71 -3.55 -5.62
C PHE A 46 -0.11 -3.07 -6.81
N ILE A 47 0.45 -2.10 -7.54
CA ILE A 47 -0.08 -1.63 -8.82
C ILE A 47 0.43 -2.53 -9.97
N TYR A 48 -0.48 -2.88 -10.89
CA TYR A 48 -0.23 -3.81 -12.00
C TYR A 48 0.35 -5.15 -11.54
N GLY A 49 1.34 -5.70 -12.24
CA GLY A 49 2.06 -6.91 -11.85
C GLY A 49 1.28 -8.23 -11.94
N ILE A 50 0.04 -8.19 -12.44
CA ILE A 50 -0.82 -9.34 -12.65
C ILE A 50 -0.95 -9.61 -14.15
N PRO A 51 -0.67 -10.84 -14.62
CA PRO A 51 -0.84 -11.19 -16.02
C PRO A 51 -2.24 -10.89 -16.54
N ASP A 52 -2.29 -10.24 -17.69
CA ASP A 52 -3.48 -9.71 -18.35
C ASP A 52 -4.13 -10.70 -19.32
N THR A 53 -3.42 -11.77 -19.71
CA THR A 53 -3.85 -12.77 -20.69
C THR A 53 -4.14 -14.15 -20.08
N SER A 54 -3.82 -14.37 -18.80
CA SER A 54 -4.06 -15.63 -18.10
C SER A 54 -4.18 -15.41 -16.59
N VAL A 55 -5.30 -15.83 -16.01
CA VAL A 55 -5.59 -15.65 -14.56
C VAL A 55 -4.76 -16.56 -13.64
N ASN A 56 -4.06 -17.56 -14.20
CA ASN A 56 -3.35 -18.62 -13.47
C ASN A 56 -1.86 -18.74 -13.85
N GLN A 57 -1.31 -17.74 -14.54
CA GLN A 57 0.07 -17.78 -14.98
C GLN A 57 1.05 -17.71 -13.80
N ILE A 58 0.80 -16.82 -12.83
CA ILE A 58 1.55 -16.80 -11.58
C ILE A 58 0.93 -17.85 -10.65
N PRO A 59 1.71 -18.82 -10.15
CA PRO A 59 1.19 -19.85 -9.24
C PRO A 59 0.53 -19.27 -7.98
N ALA A 60 -0.60 -19.84 -7.59
CA ALA A 60 -1.45 -19.38 -6.47
C ALA A 60 -0.69 -19.07 -5.17
N HIS A 61 0.32 -19.88 -4.84
CA HIS A 61 1.07 -19.70 -3.60
C HIS A 61 1.78 -18.35 -3.51
N PHE A 62 2.14 -17.71 -4.63
CA PHE A 62 2.76 -16.38 -4.58
C PHE A 62 1.80 -15.32 -4.03
N TYR A 63 0.52 -15.37 -4.39
CA TYR A 63 -0.51 -14.47 -3.83
C TYR A 63 -0.86 -14.83 -2.38
N GLN A 64 -0.97 -16.13 -2.08
CA GLN A 64 -1.33 -16.62 -0.75
C GLN A 64 -0.22 -16.37 0.28
N ASP A 65 1.04 -16.55 -0.10
CA ASP A 65 2.18 -16.44 0.81
C ASP A 65 2.40 -15.02 1.29
N ILE A 66 2.09 -14.00 0.49
CA ILE A 66 2.26 -12.59 0.87
C ILE A 66 1.04 -11.97 1.58
N GLY A 67 -0.06 -12.73 1.69
CA GLY A 67 -1.32 -12.20 2.21
C GLY A 67 -1.89 -11.11 1.30
N PHE A 68 -1.97 -11.39 -0.01
CA PHE A 68 -2.39 -10.42 -1.02
C PHE A 68 -3.72 -9.74 -0.68
N ASN A 69 -3.69 -8.41 -0.55
CA ASN A 69 -4.76 -7.63 0.06
C ASN A 69 -5.38 -6.60 -0.90
N TYR A 70 -4.57 -5.97 -1.74
CA TYR A 70 -5.02 -4.96 -2.70
C TYR A 70 -4.31 -5.06 -4.05
N ALA A 71 -5.06 -4.89 -5.13
CA ALA A 71 -4.53 -4.71 -6.48
C ALA A 71 -4.98 -3.35 -7.03
N ARG A 72 -4.12 -2.67 -7.79
CA ARG A 72 -4.49 -1.46 -8.54
C ARG A 72 -4.22 -1.64 -10.03
N VAL A 73 -5.26 -1.57 -10.86
CA VAL A 73 -5.24 -2.11 -12.23
C VAL A 73 -6.09 -1.30 -13.20
N GLY A 74 -5.63 -1.16 -14.44
CA GLY A 74 -6.37 -0.49 -15.51
C GLY A 74 -5.92 -0.88 -16.94
N GLY A 75 -5.04 -1.87 -17.06
CA GLY A 75 -4.50 -2.33 -18.34
C GLY A 75 -3.39 -1.47 -18.92
N ALA A 76 -2.63 -0.74 -18.10
CA ALA A 76 -1.52 0.13 -18.51
C ALA A 76 -0.57 -0.49 -19.57
N GLN A 77 -0.12 0.36 -20.50
CA GLN A 77 0.88 0.06 -21.54
C GLN A 77 0.53 -1.14 -22.45
N LEU A 78 -0.74 -1.39 -22.71
CA LEU A 78 -1.18 -2.24 -23.83
C LEU A 78 -1.03 -1.50 -25.17
N ASP A 79 -0.46 -2.19 -26.17
CA ASP A 79 -0.19 -1.64 -27.50
C ASP A 79 -1.44 -1.12 -28.22
N GLN A 80 -2.62 -1.63 -27.88
CA GLN A 80 -3.89 -1.23 -28.47
C GLN A 80 -4.31 0.21 -28.09
N GLY A 81 -3.78 0.78 -27.01
CA GLY A 81 -4.23 2.07 -26.44
C GLY A 81 -5.44 1.91 -25.51
N GLY A 82 -6.25 2.97 -25.35
CA GLY A 82 -7.47 2.99 -24.53
C GLY A 82 -8.65 3.67 -25.22
N TRP A 83 -9.65 4.15 -24.46
CA TRP A 83 -10.86 4.82 -24.97
C TRP A 83 -10.60 5.82 -26.08
N ILE A 84 -9.63 6.72 -25.89
CA ILE A 84 -9.30 7.78 -26.86
C ILE A 84 -8.77 7.26 -28.20
N MET A 85 -8.43 5.97 -28.29
CA MET A 85 -8.00 5.28 -29.51
C MET A 85 -9.11 4.41 -30.13
N GLY A 86 -10.33 4.46 -29.57
CA GLY A 86 -11.52 3.81 -30.10
C GLY A 86 -11.94 2.52 -29.38
N LYS A 87 -13.08 1.96 -29.82
CA LYS A 87 -13.78 0.86 -29.12
C LYS A 87 -12.92 -0.40 -28.92
N THR A 88 -12.13 -0.79 -29.92
CA THR A 88 -11.26 -1.98 -29.82
C THR A 88 -10.18 -1.79 -28.75
N ALA A 89 -9.59 -0.60 -28.69
CA ALA A 89 -8.58 -0.24 -27.70
C ALA A 89 -9.16 -0.21 -26.28
N TYR A 90 -10.32 0.43 -26.12
CA TYR A 90 -11.10 0.37 -24.88
C TYR A 90 -11.37 -1.06 -24.41
N GLN A 91 -11.85 -1.93 -25.31
CA GLN A 91 -12.15 -3.33 -24.99
C GLN A 91 -10.89 -4.11 -24.56
N ALA A 92 -9.72 -3.80 -25.14
CA ALA A 92 -8.46 -4.43 -24.72
C ALA A 92 -8.11 -4.06 -23.26
N ARG A 93 -8.18 -2.77 -22.89
CA ARG A 93 -7.95 -2.29 -21.51
C ARG A 93 -8.95 -2.85 -20.52
N LEU A 94 -10.23 -2.87 -20.89
CA LEU A 94 -11.29 -3.44 -20.07
C LEU A 94 -11.08 -4.95 -19.85
N ASN A 95 -10.72 -5.71 -20.87
CA ASN A 95 -10.47 -7.15 -20.73
C ASN A 95 -9.26 -7.46 -19.85
N SER A 96 -8.17 -6.69 -19.99
CA SER A 96 -7.00 -6.80 -19.09
C SER A 96 -7.38 -6.49 -17.64
N THR A 97 -8.11 -5.39 -17.42
CA THR A 97 -8.62 -4.98 -16.10
C THR A 97 -9.54 -6.06 -15.50
N TYR A 98 -10.39 -6.67 -16.32
CA TYR A 98 -11.29 -7.74 -15.90
C TYR A 98 -10.53 -9.01 -15.50
N ASN A 99 -9.54 -9.45 -16.28
CA ASN A 99 -8.72 -10.60 -15.92
C ASN A 99 -7.96 -10.36 -14.62
N ASN A 100 -7.38 -9.16 -14.45
CA ASN A 100 -6.74 -8.80 -13.20
C ASN A 100 -7.73 -8.76 -12.02
N TYR A 101 -8.93 -8.22 -12.22
CA TYR A 101 -9.99 -8.25 -11.20
C TYR A 101 -10.32 -9.68 -10.78
N LEU A 102 -10.50 -10.61 -11.73
CA LEU A 102 -10.77 -12.01 -11.43
C LEU A 102 -9.67 -12.65 -10.59
N THR A 103 -8.41 -12.51 -10.99
CA THR A 103 -7.26 -13.03 -10.23
C THR A 103 -7.18 -12.41 -8.83
N SER A 104 -7.38 -11.09 -8.71
CA SER A 104 -7.35 -10.42 -7.41
C SER A 104 -8.45 -10.91 -6.48
N ARG A 105 -9.68 -11.05 -6.98
CA ARG A 105 -10.81 -11.54 -6.19
C ARG A 105 -10.66 -13.01 -5.80
N GLU A 106 -10.07 -13.85 -6.66
CA GLU A 106 -9.78 -15.25 -6.35
C GLU A 106 -8.94 -15.40 -5.07
N TYR A 107 -8.02 -14.47 -4.83
CA TYR A 107 -7.16 -14.44 -3.63
C TYR A 107 -7.65 -13.46 -2.55
N GLY A 108 -8.90 -12.98 -2.65
CA GLY A 108 -9.54 -12.15 -1.63
C GLY A 108 -9.15 -10.67 -1.64
N ALA A 109 -8.26 -10.24 -2.54
CA ALA A 109 -7.78 -8.86 -2.60
C ALA A 109 -8.88 -7.89 -3.09
N LYS A 110 -8.94 -6.70 -2.50
CA LYS A 110 -9.74 -5.59 -3.03
C LYS A 110 -9.10 -5.06 -4.32
N VAL A 111 -9.92 -4.51 -5.20
CA VAL A 111 -9.45 -4.04 -6.51
C VAL A 111 -9.70 -2.55 -6.64
N ILE A 112 -8.64 -1.79 -6.85
CA ILE A 112 -8.66 -0.39 -7.23
C ILE A 112 -8.60 -0.34 -8.75
N ILE A 113 -9.66 0.09 -9.41
CA ILE A 113 -9.59 0.31 -10.86
C ILE A 113 -8.99 1.67 -11.16
N LEU A 114 -8.24 1.74 -12.26
CA LEU A 114 -7.62 2.94 -12.80
C LEU A 114 -8.30 3.34 -14.12
N PRO A 115 -9.35 4.17 -14.07
CA PRO A 115 -10.05 4.65 -15.26
C PRO A 115 -9.16 5.46 -16.19
N HIS A 116 -8.08 6.10 -15.70
CA HIS A 116 -7.14 6.85 -16.54
C HIS A 116 -6.41 5.94 -17.56
N ASP A 117 -6.05 4.71 -17.17
CA ASP A 117 -5.47 3.72 -18.09
C ASP A 117 -6.49 3.27 -19.13
N ILE A 118 -7.74 3.05 -18.68
CA ILE A 118 -8.84 2.61 -19.55
C ILE A 118 -9.22 3.74 -20.53
N TRP A 119 -9.14 4.99 -20.08
CA TRP A 119 -9.24 6.18 -20.93
C TRP A 119 -8.13 6.19 -22.00
N GLY A 120 -6.94 5.72 -21.65
CA GLY A 120 -5.82 5.51 -22.57
C GLY A 120 -4.65 6.48 -22.36
N THR A 121 -4.51 7.04 -21.16
CA THR A 121 -3.42 7.97 -20.83
C THR A 121 -2.35 7.26 -19.99
N ASP A 122 -1.53 6.45 -20.63
CA ASP A 122 -0.32 5.89 -20.00
C ASP A 122 0.72 7.00 -19.73
N HIS A 123 0.83 7.93 -20.68
CA HIS A 123 1.61 9.16 -20.59
C HIS A 123 1.15 10.14 -21.67
N ALA A 124 1.16 11.44 -21.36
CA ALA A 124 0.78 12.50 -22.27
C ALA A 124 1.66 12.52 -23.53
N ASN A 125 1.03 12.59 -24.70
CA ASN A 125 1.68 12.75 -25.99
C ASN A 125 0.78 13.57 -26.95
N SER A 126 1.22 13.75 -28.19
CA SER A 126 0.50 14.57 -29.19
C SER A 126 -0.89 14.05 -29.57
N SER A 127 -1.19 12.78 -29.28
CA SER A 127 -2.48 12.14 -29.55
C SER A 127 -3.39 12.08 -28.32
N THR A 128 -2.95 12.61 -27.18
CA THR A 128 -3.73 12.56 -25.93
C THR A 128 -4.85 13.60 -25.94
N HIS A 129 -6.08 13.12 -25.81
CA HIS A 129 -7.28 13.92 -25.57
C HIS A 129 -7.69 13.82 -24.11
N TRP A 130 -8.19 14.93 -23.55
CA TRP A 130 -8.47 15.03 -22.13
C TRP A 130 -9.96 15.25 -21.86
N PRO A 131 -10.47 14.72 -20.73
CA PRO A 131 -11.82 15.03 -20.28
C PRO A 131 -12.07 16.54 -20.23
N GLY A 132 -13.10 17.02 -20.94
CA GLY A 132 -13.51 18.42 -20.92
C GLY A 132 -12.74 19.34 -21.87
N ASP A 133 -11.93 18.80 -22.80
CA ASP A 133 -11.25 19.61 -23.80
C ASP A 133 -12.23 20.49 -24.59
N ASN A 134 -11.86 21.76 -24.76
CA ASN A 134 -12.71 22.79 -25.38
C ASN A 134 -14.05 23.05 -24.64
N GLY A 135 -14.14 22.66 -23.37
CA GLY A 135 -15.37 22.74 -22.59
C GLY A 135 -16.42 21.67 -22.95
N ASP A 136 -16.06 20.70 -23.80
CA ASP A 136 -16.95 19.60 -24.19
C ASP A 136 -16.69 18.36 -23.33
N TRP A 137 -17.72 17.95 -22.60
CA TRP A 137 -17.71 16.78 -21.72
C TRP A 137 -18.36 15.55 -22.34
N THR A 138 -18.89 15.65 -23.56
CA THR A 138 -19.72 14.61 -24.18
C THR A 138 -18.97 13.28 -24.30
N ASP A 139 -17.71 13.31 -24.76
CA ASP A 139 -16.93 12.08 -24.94
C ASP A 139 -16.58 11.44 -23.59
N TYR A 140 -16.18 12.26 -22.61
CA TYR A 140 -15.94 11.76 -21.26
C TYR A 140 -17.21 11.21 -20.59
N ASP A 141 -18.37 11.83 -20.84
CA ASP A 141 -19.64 11.33 -20.35
C ASP A 141 -20.03 10.00 -20.99
N ASN A 142 -19.72 9.81 -22.28
CA ASN A 142 -19.89 8.55 -22.99
C ASN A 142 -18.95 7.46 -22.45
N PHE A 143 -17.71 7.82 -22.12
CA PHE A 143 -16.77 6.93 -21.46
C PHE A 143 -17.32 6.45 -20.10
N LEU A 144 -17.75 7.38 -19.24
CA LEU A 144 -18.31 7.01 -17.92
C LEU A 144 -19.57 6.14 -18.06
N ASN A 145 -20.48 6.47 -18.98
CA ASN A 145 -21.65 5.64 -19.29
C ASN A 145 -21.24 4.20 -19.65
N THR A 146 -20.28 4.08 -20.55
CA THR A 146 -19.82 2.78 -21.06
C THR A 146 -19.13 2.00 -19.96
N LEU A 147 -18.16 2.60 -19.27
CA LEU A 147 -17.42 1.95 -18.20
C LEU A 147 -18.33 1.51 -17.06
N PHE A 148 -19.24 2.35 -16.58
CA PHE A 148 -20.16 1.97 -15.52
C PHE A 148 -21.09 0.82 -15.95
N SER A 149 -21.59 0.86 -17.19
CA SER A 149 -22.38 -0.23 -17.75
C SER A 149 -21.58 -1.54 -17.83
N ASP A 150 -20.32 -1.47 -18.24
CA ASP A 150 -19.47 -2.64 -18.39
C ASP A 150 -19.04 -3.23 -17.04
N LEU A 151 -18.72 -2.40 -16.04
CA LEU A 151 -18.44 -2.87 -14.68
C LEU A 151 -19.63 -3.64 -14.10
N LYS A 152 -20.85 -3.17 -14.35
CA LYS A 152 -22.09 -3.88 -13.98
C LYS A 152 -22.26 -5.18 -14.75
N ARG A 153 -22.13 -5.13 -16.08
CA ARG A 153 -22.28 -6.29 -16.97
C ARG A 153 -21.28 -7.41 -16.66
N LEU A 154 -20.06 -7.04 -16.26
CA LEU A 154 -18.98 -7.96 -15.90
C LEU A 154 -18.99 -8.35 -14.41
N ASN A 155 -19.95 -7.87 -13.62
CA ASN A 155 -20.03 -8.10 -12.17
C ASN A 155 -18.77 -7.69 -11.39
N MET A 156 -18.14 -6.58 -11.79
CA MET A 156 -16.90 -6.09 -11.19
C MET A 156 -17.12 -5.15 -9.99
N LEU A 157 -18.33 -5.06 -9.44
CA LEU A 157 -18.65 -4.09 -8.39
C LEU A 157 -18.26 -4.55 -6.98
N ASP A 158 -18.13 -5.87 -6.75
CA ASP A 158 -17.74 -6.38 -5.44
C ASP A 158 -16.30 -5.99 -5.11
N SER A 159 -16.08 -5.46 -3.90
CA SER A 159 -14.78 -5.07 -3.37
C SER A 159 -13.98 -4.12 -4.29
N LEU A 160 -14.72 -3.30 -5.03
CA LEU A 160 -14.20 -2.31 -5.96
C LEU A 160 -13.96 -0.96 -5.27
N VAL A 161 -12.80 -0.35 -5.58
CA VAL A 161 -12.50 1.06 -5.36
C VAL A 161 -12.34 1.71 -6.74
N TYR A 162 -13.10 2.78 -6.99
CA TYR A 162 -12.99 3.60 -8.18
C TYR A 162 -12.03 4.76 -7.90
N ASP A 163 -10.81 4.69 -8.43
CA ASP A 163 -9.82 5.75 -8.30
C ASP A 163 -9.99 6.76 -9.42
N ILE A 164 -10.41 7.99 -9.13
CA ILE A 164 -10.94 8.88 -10.18
C ILE A 164 -9.92 9.20 -11.27
N TRP A 165 -8.66 9.42 -10.90
CA TRP A 165 -7.56 9.71 -11.82
C TRP A 165 -6.21 9.42 -11.16
N ASN A 166 -5.15 9.27 -11.95
CA ASN A 166 -3.78 9.07 -11.46
C ASN A 166 -2.94 10.33 -11.65
N GLU A 167 -2.18 10.72 -10.63
CA GLU A 167 -1.20 11.82 -10.64
C GLU A 167 -1.67 13.10 -11.38
N PRO A 168 -2.81 13.68 -11.00
CA PRO A 168 -3.34 14.86 -11.68
C PRO A 168 -2.44 16.10 -11.57
N ASP A 169 -1.51 16.12 -10.62
CA ASP A 169 -0.44 17.10 -10.44
C ASP A 169 0.78 16.88 -11.33
N GLY A 170 0.88 15.72 -12.00
CA GLY A 170 1.95 15.38 -12.93
C GLY A 170 1.54 15.65 -14.38
N SER A 171 2.31 16.46 -15.12
CA SER A 171 2.00 16.80 -16.52
C SER A 171 1.98 15.61 -17.48
N GLY A 172 2.61 14.50 -17.11
CA GLY A 172 2.56 13.23 -17.83
C GLY A 172 1.20 12.52 -17.73
N PHE A 173 0.45 12.76 -16.65
CA PHE A 173 -0.81 12.09 -16.38
C PHE A 173 -2.01 13.05 -16.38
N TRP A 174 -1.77 14.36 -16.33
CA TRP A 174 -2.77 15.39 -16.58
C TRP A 174 -2.14 16.65 -17.20
N ALA A 175 -2.35 16.87 -18.50
CA ALA A 175 -1.77 18.00 -19.23
C ALA A 175 -2.77 19.16 -19.43
N ARG A 176 -3.67 19.36 -18.48
CA ARG A 176 -4.69 20.43 -18.49
C ARG A 176 -4.67 21.22 -17.18
N SER A 177 -5.47 22.27 -17.11
CA SER A 177 -5.53 23.11 -15.90
C SER A 177 -6.05 22.33 -14.70
N GLU A 178 -5.66 22.76 -13.50
CA GLU A 178 -6.21 22.26 -12.24
C GLU A 178 -7.74 22.39 -12.20
N ALA A 179 -8.27 23.51 -12.69
CA ALA A 179 -9.71 23.74 -12.75
C ALA A 179 -10.43 22.67 -13.59
N GLN A 180 -9.89 22.31 -14.76
CA GLN A 180 -10.45 21.26 -15.61
C GLN A 180 -10.37 19.89 -14.92
N TYR A 181 -9.28 19.59 -14.19
CA TYR A 181 -9.19 18.37 -13.38
C TYR A 181 -10.27 18.32 -12.31
N LEU A 182 -10.46 19.43 -11.57
CA LEU A 182 -11.46 19.51 -10.51
C LEU A 182 -12.88 19.36 -11.06
N ASP A 183 -13.17 19.93 -12.22
CA ASP A 183 -14.48 19.76 -12.88
C ASP A 183 -14.70 18.30 -13.32
N MET A 184 -13.65 17.63 -13.83
CA MET A 184 -13.67 16.20 -14.11
C MET A 184 -13.93 15.39 -12.83
N TYR A 185 -13.22 15.69 -11.74
CA TYR A 185 -13.37 15.00 -10.46
C TYR A 185 -14.81 15.13 -9.91
N VAL A 186 -15.34 16.36 -9.89
CA VAL A 186 -16.72 16.67 -9.46
C VAL A 186 -17.73 15.90 -10.29
N ARG A 187 -17.56 15.94 -11.62
CA ARG A 187 -18.43 15.23 -12.56
C ARG A 187 -18.42 13.73 -12.29
N THR A 188 -17.25 13.10 -12.22
CA THR A 188 -17.11 11.65 -12.02
C THR A 188 -17.68 11.19 -10.69
N HIS A 189 -17.37 11.89 -9.60
CA HIS A 189 -17.91 11.54 -8.28
C HIS A 189 -19.44 11.66 -8.26
N LYS A 190 -20.01 12.77 -8.74
CA LYS A 190 -21.47 12.96 -8.77
C LYS A 190 -22.15 11.90 -9.64
N ARG A 191 -21.55 11.53 -10.78
CA ARG A 191 -22.10 10.49 -11.66
C ARG A 191 -22.07 9.09 -11.04
N LEU A 192 -21.01 8.72 -10.31
CA LEU A 192 -20.97 7.47 -9.54
C LEU A 192 -22.09 7.43 -8.50
N ARG A 193 -22.32 8.54 -7.78
CA ARG A 193 -23.36 8.62 -6.74
C ARG A 193 -24.78 8.79 -7.27
N GLN A 194 -24.96 9.14 -8.54
CA GLN A 194 -26.27 9.21 -9.19
C GLN A 194 -26.80 7.81 -9.56
N ASP A 195 -25.93 6.84 -9.80
CA ASP A 195 -26.33 5.46 -10.07
C ASP A 195 -26.38 4.66 -8.77
N SER A 196 -27.60 4.37 -8.30
CA SER A 196 -27.81 3.65 -7.03
C SER A 196 -27.17 2.27 -6.99
N SER A 197 -26.93 1.63 -8.15
CA SER A 197 -26.24 0.34 -8.21
C SER A 197 -24.75 0.43 -7.90
N LEU A 198 -24.16 1.63 -7.95
CA LEU A 198 -22.76 1.91 -7.65
C LEU A 198 -22.55 2.48 -6.25
N ASN A 199 -23.60 2.63 -5.44
CA ASN A 199 -23.50 3.20 -4.08
C ASN A 199 -22.56 2.40 -3.15
N GLY A 200 -22.40 1.10 -3.40
CA GLY A 200 -21.46 0.24 -2.66
C GLY A 200 -20.00 0.35 -3.12
N VAL A 201 -19.74 0.98 -4.27
CA VAL A 201 -18.38 1.18 -4.80
C VAL A 201 -17.71 2.32 -4.04
N LEU A 202 -16.53 2.03 -3.48
CA LEU A 202 -15.73 3.05 -2.80
C LEU A 202 -15.09 3.98 -3.83
N ILE A 203 -14.90 5.25 -3.48
CA ILE A 203 -14.20 6.24 -4.31
C ILE A 203 -12.90 6.64 -3.60
N SER A 204 -11.79 6.68 -4.33
CA SER A 204 -10.52 7.24 -3.85
C SER A 204 -10.10 8.48 -4.62
N GLY A 205 -9.29 9.33 -3.97
CA GLY A 205 -8.66 10.49 -4.59
C GLY A 205 -7.86 11.34 -3.59
N PRO A 206 -7.06 12.31 -4.09
CA PRO A 206 -6.86 12.63 -5.51
C PRO A 206 -5.84 11.73 -6.23
N SER A 207 -5.17 10.82 -5.51
CA SER A 207 -4.06 10.01 -6.06
C SER A 207 -2.97 10.90 -6.65
N SER A 208 -2.62 11.93 -5.89
CA SER A 208 -1.57 12.90 -6.22
C SER A 208 -0.20 12.23 -6.22
N ALA A 209 0.68 12.64 -7.13
CA ALA A 209 2.10 12.29 -7.08
C ALA A 209 2.78 12.90 -5.83
N GLY A 210 2.33 14.08 -5.39
CA GLY A 210 2.82 14.77 -4.20
C GLY A 210 2.05 14.48 -2.91
N GLN A 211 2.76 14.53 -1.77
CA GLN A 211 2.18 14.26 -0.45
C GLN A 211 1.30 15.41 0.08
N PRO A 212 0.33 15.10 0.98
CA PRO A 212 -0.54 16.11 1.59
C PRO A 212 0.23 17.06 2.50
N SER A 213 0.02 18.36 2.32
CA SER A 213 0.56 19.40 3.21
C SER A 213 -0.21 20.71 3.06
N LEU A 214 -0.19 21.54 4.11
CA LEU A 214 -0.69 22.93 4.04
C LEU A 214 0.09 23.80 3.04
N ASN A 215 1.31 23.39 2.68
CA ASN A 215 2.15 24.09 1.71
C ASN A 215 2.04 23.50 0.30
N ASN A 216 1.27 22.43 0.12
CA ASN A 216 1.01 21.85 -1.19
C ASN A 216 -0.28 22.45 -1.76
N ASN A 217 -0.13 23.36 -2.73
CA ASN A 217 -1.25 24.08 -3.34
C ASN A 217 -2.25 23.14 -4.01
N TRP A 218 -1.80 22.04 -4.62
CA TRP A 218 -2.68 21.07 -5.26
C TRP A 218 -3.64 20.42 -4.26
N TRP A 219 -3.08 19.97 -3.13
CA TRP A 219 -3.86 19.38 -2.04
C TRP A 219 -4.83 20.36 -1.40
N THR A 220 -4.38 21.58 -1.12
CA THR A 220 -5.23 22.60 -0.49
C THR A 220 -6.39 23.03 -1.38
N THR A 221 -6.15 23.20 -2.68
CA THR A 221 -7.18 23.55 -3.67
C THR A 221 -8.15 22.38 -3.89
N TRP A 222 -7.64 21.17 -4.09
CA TRP A 222 -8.48 19.97 -4.26
C TRP A 222 -9.35 19.72 -3.03
N LEU A 223 -8.76 19.74 -1.83
CA LEU A 223 -9.50 19.45 -0.60
C LEU A 223 -10.60 20.51 -0.35
N GLN A 224 -10.30 21.79 -0.61
CA GLN A 224 -11.30 22.85 -0.53
C GLN A 224 -12.46 22.59 -1.50
N ARG A 225 -12.16 22.20 -2.76
CA ARG A 225 -13.21 21.93 -3.76
C ARG A 225 -14.07 20.73 -3.37
N VAL A 226 -13.49 19.62 -2.93
CA VAL A 226 -14.28 18.42 -2.59
C VAL A 226 -15.14 18.60 -1.34
N VAL A 227 -14.68 19.41 -0.38
CA VAL A 227 -15.50 19.82 0.79
C VAL A 227 -16.65 20.71 0.33
N GLN A 228 -16.38 21.75 -0.45
CA GLN A 228 -17.39 22.69 -0.94
C GLN A 228 -18.50 22.01 -1.75
N GLU A 229 -18.12 21.02 -2.56
CA GLU A 229 -19.03 20.28 -3.44
C GLU A 229 -19.69 19.07 -2.75
N ASN A 230 -19.33 18.78 -1.49
CA ASN A 230 -19.78 17.62 -0.73
C ASN A 230 -19.52 16.27 -1.44
N ILE A 231 -18.28 16.11 -1.93
CA ILE A 231 -17.80 14.94 -2.71
C ILE A 231 -16.48 14.39 -2.18
N ILE A 232 -16.27 14.50 -0.87
CA ILE A 232 -15.08 13.97 -0.19
C ILE A 232 -15.02 12.45 -0.44
N PRO A 233 -13.88 11.89 -0.90
CA PRO A 233 -13.79 10.47 -1.22
C PRO A 233 -13.94 9.58 0.03
N ASP A 234 -14.17 8.29 -0.22
CA ASP A 234 -14.19 7.28 0.85
C ASP A 234 -12.77 6.97 1.35
N GLN A 235 -11.74 7.20 0.52
CA GLN A 235 -10.33 7.04 0.85
C GLN A 235 -9.51 8.24 0.35
N TYR A 236 -8.62 8.77 1.19
CA TYR A 236 -7.60 9.72 0.73
C TYR A 236 -6.41 8.96 0.16
N THR A 237 -5.94 9.37 -1.03
CA THR A 237 -4.85 8.69 -1.75
C THR A 237 -3.77 9.64 -2.24
N TRP A 238 -2.52 9.18 -2.21
CA TRP A 238 -1.34 9.77 -2.84
C TRP A 238 -0.21 8.75 -2.95
N HIS A 239 0.86 9.16 -3.62
CA HIS A 239 2.05 8.34 -3.82
C HIS A 239 3.19 8.77 -2.89
N ASP A 240 3.95 7.79 -2.40
CA ASP A 240 5.16 8.03 -1.62
C ASP A 240 6.40 7.47 -2.35
N GLU A 241 6.79 8.18 -3.41
CA GLU A 241 7.78 7.72 -4.38
C GLU A 241 8.82 8.80 -4.79
N PRO A 242 9.60 9.36 -3.85
CA PRO A 242 9.72 8.95 -2.46
C PRO A 242 8.78 9.72 -1.52
N GLY A 243 8.48 9.12 -0.37
CA GLY A 243 7.75 9.76 0.73
C GLY A 243 8.01 9.07 2.07
N ASP A 244 7.37 9.56 3.14
CA ASP A 244 7.39 8.93 4.46
C ASP A 244 6.00 9.06 5.11
N PRO A 245 5.24 7.95 5.19
CA PRO A 245 3.88 7.95 5.72
C PRO A 245 3.73 8.59 7.09
N ALA A 246 4.76 8.54 7.95
CA ALA A 246 4.68 9.15 9.27
C ALA A 246 4.78 10.69 9.20
N ASN A 247 5.59 11.22 8.28
CA ASN A 247 5.62 12.65 8.02
C ASN A 247 4.30 13.10 7.38
N ASP A 248 3.78 12.31 6.45
CA ASP A 248 2.55 12.63 5.74
C ASP A 248 1.33 12.58 6.65
N ALA A 249 1.27 11.64 7.60
CA ALA A 249 0.25 11.62 8.64
C ALA A 249 0.25 12.91 9.51
N ASN A 250 1.44 13.40 9.86
CA ASN A 250 1.59 14.65 10.60
C ASN A 250 1.18 15.87 9.78
N ASN A 251 1.31 15.82 8.45
CA ASN A 251 0.92 16.90 7.54
C ASN A 251 -0.57 16.86 7.15
N LEU A 252 -1.15 15.67 7.00
CA LEU A 252 -2.55 15.48 6.62
C LEU A 252 -3.50 15.97 7.71
N THR A 253 -3.20 15.71 8.99
CA THR A 253 -4.07 16.09 10.11
C THR A 253 -4.42 17.59 10.14
N PRO A 254 -3.45 18.53 10.15
CA PRO A 254 -3.76 19.96 10.12
C PRO A 254 -4.40 20.41 8.80
N LEU A 255 -4.08 19.74 7.68
CA LEU A 255 -4.73 20.01 6.39
C LEU A 255 -6.24 19.70 6.45
N LEU A 256 -6.63 18.53 6.97
CA LEU A 256 -8.03 18.15 7.14
C LEU A 256 -8.76 19.11 8.11
N GLN A 257 -8.11 19.48 9.22
CA GLN A 257 -8.66 20.43 10.19
C GLN A 257 -8.93 21.81 9.59
N LYS A 258 -8.01 22.34 8.76
CA LYS A 258 -8.16 23.66 8.11
C LYS A 258 -9.44 23.75 7.27
N TYR A 259 -9.81 22.67 6.59
CA TYR A 259 -10.97 22.64 5.69
C TYR A 259 -12.18 21.92 6.28
N ASN A 260 -12.16 21.57 7.57
CA ASN A 260 -13.21 20.81 8.24
C ASN A 260 -13.57 19.51 7.50
N ALA A 261 -12.57 18.84 6.92
CA ALA A 261 -12.73 17.58 6.24
C ALA A 261 -12.69 16.43 7.26
N PRO A 262 -13.53 15.38 7.11
CA PRO A 262 -13.52 14.24 8.01
C PRO A 262 -12.26 13.41 7.81
N SER A 263 -11.85 12.70 8.86
CA SER A 263 -10.89 11.60 8.73
C SER A 263 -11.50 10.47 7.88
N ARG A 264 -10.69 9.90 7.00
CA ARG A 264 -11.02 8.75 6.15
C ARG A 264 -9.85 7.77 6.17
N PRO A 265 -10.07 6.50 5.81
CA PRO A 265 -8.98 5.61 5.48
C PRO A 265 -7.99 6.25 4.51
N VAL A 266 -6.72 6.10 4.80
CA VAL A 266 -5.62 6.51 3.92
C VAL A 266 -5.14 5.30 3.14
N ASN A 267 -4.87 5.53 1.87
CA ASN A 267 -4.35 4.53 0.96
C ASN A 267 -3.18 5.13 0.17
N ILE A 268 -1.96 4.72 0.52
CA ILE A 268 -0.74 5.05 -0.22
C ILE A 268 -0.70 4.12 -1.42
N ASN A 269 -1.40 4.52 -2.49
CA ASN A 269 -1.77 3.64 -3.58
C ASN A 269 -0.64 3.42 -4.61
N GLU A 270 0.51 4.08 -4.42
CA GLU A 270 1.83 3.72 -4.91
C GLU A 270 2.87 4.11 -3.85
N TYR A 271 3.71 3.19 -3.39
CA TYR A 271 4.84 3.47 -2.49
C TYR A 271 6.10 2.76 -2.93
N ALA A 272 7.23 3.31 -2.47
CA ALA A 272 8.59 2.91 -2.76
C ALA A 272 9.01 3.17 -4.20
N THR A 273 10.03 4.02 -4.36
CA THR A 273 10.80 4.08 -5.60
C THR A 273 11.48 2.75 -5.89
N PHE A 274 11.91 2.53 -7.14
CA PHE A 274 12.61 1.31 -7.53
C PHE A 274 13.81 0.98 -6.62
N ASP A 275 14.61 1.98 -6.25
CA ASP A 275 15.76 1.79 -5.35
C ASP A 275 15.36 1.45 -3.89
N GLN A 276 14.15 1.86 -3.47
CA GLN A 276 13.60 1.51 -2.16
C GLN A 276 13.01 0.08 -2.14
N GLN A 277 12.72 -0.52 -3.30
CA GLN A 277 12.22 -1.89 -3.44
C GLN A 277 13.34 -2.91 -3.18
N THR A 278 13.65 -3.08 -1.90
CA THR A 278 14.65 -3.99 -1.37
C THR A 278 14.12 -4.61 -0.09
N SER A 279 14.69 -5.73 0.36
CA SER A 279 14.22 -6.41 1.58
C SER A 279 14.19 -5.47 2.80
N VAL A 280 15.21 -4.63 2.97
CA VAL A 280 15.26 -3.61 4.02
C VAL A 280 14.19 -2.53 3.88
N GLY A 281 13.92 -2.08 2.65
CA GLY A 281 12.86 -1.11 2.36
C GLY A 281 11.48 -1.69 2.62
N ALA A 282 11.22 -2.93 2.21
CA ALA A 282 9.96 -3.62 2.48
C ALA A 282 9.63 -3.67 3.97
N ALA A 283 10.60 -4.05 4.82
CA ALA A 283 10.40 -4.06 6.27
C ALA A 283 10.12 -2.66 6.86
N TRP A 284 10.81 -1.62 6.34
CA TRP A 284 10.59 -0.23 6.74
C TRP A 284 9.18 0.26 6.39
N TRP A 285 8.71 -0.02 5.17
CA TRP A 285 7.36 0.32 4.70
C TRP A 285 6.27 -0.43 5.46
N ILE A 286 6.41 -1.75 5.62
CA ILE A 286 5.47 -2.59 6.38
C ILE A 286 5.25 -2.02 7.78
N SER A 287 6.35 -1.68 8.49
CA SER A 287 6.25 -1.12 9.83
C SER A 287 5.42 0.16 9.89
N ARG A 288 5.70 1.10 8.98
CA ARG A 288 5.03 2.41 8.99
C ARG A 288 3.57 2.29 8.62
N LEU A 289 3.24 1.56 7.57
CA LEU A 289 1.87 1.35 7.11
C LEU A 289 1.02 0.64 8.18
N GLU A 290 1.55 -0.41 8.80
CA GLU A 290 0.88 -1.10 9.91
C GLU A 290 0.71 -0.19 11.14
N ARG A 291 1.75 0.60 11.48
CA ARG A 291 1.67 1.55 12.59
C ARG A 291 0.70 2.68 12.32
N LEU A 292 0.44 3.05 11.08
CA LEU A 292 -0.51 4.13 10.74
C LEU A 292 -1.91 3.60 10.43
N ASN A 293 -2.07 2.28 10.29
CA ASN A 293 -3.25 1.68 9.69
C ASN A 293 -3.53 2.22 8.28
N TYR A 294 -2.49 2.49 7.50
CA TYR A 294 -2.59 2.98 6.13
C TYR A 294 -2.51 1.81 5.17
N ILE A 295 -3.46 1.73 4.23
CA ILE A 295 -3.37 0.78 3.12
C ILE A 295 -2.19 1.21 2.25
N GLY A 296 -1.42 0.27 1.72
CA GLY A 296 -0.29 0.53 0.85
C GLY A 296 -0.28 -0.43 -0.33
N LEU A 297 0.05 0.11 -1.50
CA LEU A 297 0.34 -0.67 -2.69
C LEU A 297 1.74 -0.31 -3.19
N ARG A 298 2.60 -1.32 -3.39
CA ARG A 298 3.91 -1.11 -4.01
C ARG A 298 3.74 -0.48 -5.38
N GLY A 299 4.54 0.54 -5.67
CA GLY A 299 4.72 1.04 -7.03
C GLY A 299 5.29 -0.01 -7.96
N ASN A 300 5.11 0.20 -9.26
CA ASN A 300 5.63 -0.73 -10.26
C ASN A 300 6.38 0.03 -11.35
N TRP A 301 7.70 -0.01 -11.24
CA TRP A 301 8.64 0.72 -12.09
C TRP A 301 9.09 -0.08 -13.33
N LEU A 302 8.46 -1.22 -13.60
CA LEU A 302 8.71 -2.01 -14.80
C LEU A 302 7.99 -1.38 -16.01
N SER A 303 8.06 -2.02 -17.18
CA SER A 303 7.42 -1.50 -18.38
C SER A 303 6.90 -2.61 -19.28
N LYS A 304 5.91 -2.27 -20.11
CA LYS A 304 5.29 -3.16 -21.10
C LYS A 304 4.85 -4.48 -20.44
N CYS A 305 5.24 -5.58 -21.07
CA CYS A 305 5.10 -6.94 -20.60
C CYS A 305 5.44 -7.14 -19.11
N GLN A 306 6.57 -6.58 -18.66
CA GLN A 306 7.04 -6.76 -17.29
C GLN A 306 6.22 -5.95 -16.29
N LEU A 307 5.64 -4.81 -16.69
CA LEU A 307 4.71 -4.04 -15.85
C LEU A 307 3.50 -4.88 -15.48
N ARG A 308 3.03 -5.71 -16.42
CA ARG A 308 1.85 -6.57 -16.28
C ARG A 308 2.19 -7.96 -15.77
N ASP A 309 3.37 -8.13 -15.19
CA ASP A 309 3.87 -9.39 -14.67
C ASP A 309 4.72 -9.12 -13.42
N PHE A 310 5.19 -10.17 -12.73
CA PHE A 310 6.15 -10.06 -11.62
C PHE A 310 5.66 -9.46 -10.29
N MET A 311 4.35 -9.21 -10.13
CA MET A 311 3.77 -8.73 -8.86
C MET A 311 4.52 -7.49 -8.32
N ALA A 312 4.77 -6.50 -9.19
CA ALA A 312 5.56 -5.31 -8.89
C ALA A 312 6.94 -5.65 -8.29
N SER A 313 7.70 -6.43 -9.05
CA SER A 313 9.06 -6.86 -8.71
C SER A 313 9.15 -7.66 -7.41
N LEU A 314 8.16 -8.49 -7.08
CA LEU A 314 8.26 -9.46 -5.98
C LEU A 314 8.74 -10.83 -6.46
N VAL A 315 8.44 -11.17 -7.71
CA VAL A 315 8.83 -12.47 -8.28
C VAL A 315 9.65 -12.26 -9.54
N GLY A 316 10.56 -13.19 -9.81
CA GLY A 316 11.20 -13.35 -11.11
C GLY A 316 10.72 -14.62 -11.79
N LYS A 317 11.23 -14.90 -12.99
CA LYS A 317 11.02 -16.18 -13.68
C LYS A 317 12.19 -16.54 -14.59
N THR A 318 12.14 -17.72 -15.20
CA THR A 318 13.25 -18.24 -16.03
C THR A 318 13.60 -17.33 -17.20
N ASP A 319 12.58 -16.80 -17.90
CA ASP A 319 12.77 -15.80 -18.96
C ASP A 319 11.96 -14.55 -18.62
N THR A 320 12.66 -13.49 -18.19
CA THR A 320 12.04 -12.24 -17.75
C THR A 320 11.51 -11.38 -18.90
N ASN A 321 11.78 -11.76 -20.16
CA ASN A 321 11.30 -11.03 -21.35
C ASN A 321 10.05 -11.66 -21.98
N SER A 322 9.69 -12.89 -21.60
CA SER A 322 8.53 -13.58 -22.15
C SER A 322 7.27 -13.26 -21.35
N CYS A 323 6.24 -12.67 -21.97
CA CYS A 323 5.00 -12.31 -21.26
C CYS A 323 4.18 -13.49 -20.76
N THR A 324 4.35 -14.65 -21.39
CA THR A 324 3.62 -15.88 -21.05
C THR A 324 4.53 -16.96 -20.47
N GLY A 325 5.83 -16.66 -20.33
CA GLY A 325 6.79 -17.56 -19.70
C GLY A 325 6.41 -17.90 -18.26
N THR A 326 6.69 -19.13 -17.85
CA THR A 326 6.45 -19.64 -16.48
C THR A 326 7.78 -19.83 -15.74
N GLY A 327 7.77 -20.59 -14.63
CA GLY A 327 8.99 -20.86 -13.85
C GLY A 327 9.29 -19.76 -12.82
N TYR A 328 8.23 -19.23 -12.19
CA TYR A 328 8.32 -18.16 -11.21
C TYR A 328 9.08 -18.57 -9.95
N TYR A 329 9.79 -17.61 -9.36
CA TYR A 329 10.47 -17.73 -8.08
C TYR A 329 10.39 -16.40 -7.31
N GLY A 330 10.40 -16.46 -5.98
CA GLY A 330 10.43 -15.26 -5.14
C GLY A 330 11.81 -14.61 -5.13
N ASN A 331 11.85 -13.29 -5.03
CA ASN A 331 13.07 -12.55 -4.72
C ASN A 331 13.20 -12.28 -3.21
N GLY A 332 14.17 -11.46 -2.81
CA GLY A 332 14.41 -11.10 -1.41
C GLY A 332 13.19 -10.46 -0.73
N GLU A 333 12.57 -9.48 -1.40
CA GLU A 333 11.37 -8.83 -0.87
C GLU A 333 10.20 -9.78 -0.73
N PHE A 334 9.99 -10.70 -1.68
CA PHE A 334 8.97 -11.74 -1.52
C PHE A 334 9.15 -12.54 -0.22
N GLN A 335 10.38 -12.85 0.17
CA GLN A 335 10.63 -13.51 1.45
C GLN A 335 10.25 -12.64 2.66
N VAL A 336 10.39 -11.31 2.54
CA VAL A 336 9.91 -10.35 3.56
C VAL A 336 8.39 -10.38 3.67
N TYR A 337 7.66 -10.27 2.56
CA TYR A 337 6.19 -10.33 2.57
C TYR A 337 5.67 -11.70 3.01
N LYS A 338 6.36 -12.78 2.63
CA LYS A 338 6.06 -14.13 3.08
C LYS A 338 6.24 -14.27 4.59
N TYR A 339 7.36 -13.81 5.14
CA TYR A 339 7.57 -13.82 6.59
C TYR A 339 6.52 -12.95 7.30
N TYR A 340 6.22 -11.78 6.75
CA TYR A 340 5.23 -10.86 7.27
C TYR A 340 3.85 -11.52 7.42
N ASN A 341 3.33 -12.19 6.38
CA ASN A 341 2.02 -12.85 6.45
C ASN A 341 2.05 -14.19 7.20
N ARG A 342 3.06 -15.03 6.97
CA ARG A 342 3.06 -16.42 7.46
C ARG A 342 3.55 -16.56 8.91
N ASN A 343 4.46 -15.68 9.35
CA ASN A 343 5.10 -15.82 10.65
C ASN A 343 4.60 -14.78 11.65
N MET A 344 4.37 -13.54 11.23
CA MET A 344 3.99 -12.44 12.13
C MET A 344 2.49 -12.42 12.41
N THR A 345 2.02 -13.43 13.15
CA THR A 345 0.61 -13.66 13.49
C THR A 345 0.29 -13.24 14.93
N GLY A 346 -0.98 -13.35 15.33
CA GLY A 346 -1.43 -12.98 16.68
C GLY A 346 -1.88 -11.53 16.75
N VAL A 347 -1.28 -10.74 17.64
CA VAL A 347 -1.68 -9.34 17.88
C VAL A 347 -0.51 -8.40 17.59
N ARG A 348 -0.76 -7.32 16.86
CA ARG A 348 0.21 -6.24 16.60
C ARG A 348 0.58 -5.53 17.91
N ALA A 349 1.87 -5.36 18.17
CA ALA A 349 2.36 -4.58 19.31
C ALA A 349 2.41 -3.07 18.97
N GLY A 350 2.53 -2.22 19.99
CA GLY A 350 2.87 -0.82 19.78
C GLY A 350 4.32 -0.68 19.35
N THR A 351 4.60 0.13 18.33
CA THR A 351 5.97 0.39 17.86
C THR A 351 6.21 1.87 17.59
N THR A 352 7.48 2.27 17.65
CA THR A 352 7.97 3.59 17.28
C THR A 352 9.28 3.42 16.51
N GLY A 353 9.43 4.08 15.37
CA GLY A 353 10.67 4.08 14.59
C GLY A 353 11.83 4.81 15.30
N SER A 354 13.03 4.77 14.70
CA SER A 354 14.17 5.52 15.20
C SER A 354 13.97 7.03 15.10
N GLY A 355 14.60 7.80 15.98
CA GLY A 355 14.41 9.27 16.01
C GLY A 355 14.87 9.98 14.73
N ASN A 356 15.79 9.39 13.96
CA ASN A 356 16.20 9.89 12.65
C ASN A 356 15.37 9.33 11.47
N GLY A 357 14.41 8.44 11.72
CA GLY A 357 13.51 7.87 10.72
C GLY A 357 14.10 6.77 9.81
N VAL A 358 15.41 6.51 9.85
CA VAL A 358 16.08 5.55 8.93
C VAL A 358 15.85 4.09 9.29
N MET A 359 15.44 3.80 10.54
CA MET A 359 15.11 2.46 10.98
C MET A 359 13.70 2.40 11.53
N ASP A 360 12.99 1.33 11.20
CA ASP A 360 11.64 1.07 11.70
C ASP A 360 11.42 -0.41 12.01
N VAL A 361 10.51 -0.70 12.95
CA VAL A 361 10.22 -2.04 13.47
C VAL A 361 8.72 -2.31 13.53
N TYR A 362 8.30 -3.37 12.84
CA TYR A 362 6.99 -3.98 13.00
C TYR A 362 7.09 -5.13 14.01
N ALA A 363 6.06 -5.34 14.86
CA ALA A 363 6.11 -6.37 15.87
C ALA A 363 4.74 -7.02 16.11
N THR A 364 4.76 -8.33 16.34
CA THR A 364 3.57 -9.14 16.65
C THR A 364 3.82 -10.04 17.84
N ILE A 365 2.74 -10.32 18.57
CA ILE A 365 2.71 -11.12 19.77
C ILE A 365 1.82 -12.32 19.46
N GLY A 366 2.48 -13.43 19.12
CA GLY A 366 1.84 -14.73 18.94
C GLY A 366 1.61 -15.44 20.28
N ALA A 367 0.90 -16.56 20.23
CA ALA A 367 0.73 -17.43 21.39
C ALA A 367 2.03 -18.16 21.77
N ASP A 368 2.97 -18.26 20.83
CA ASP A 368 4.24 -18.97 20.98
C ASP A 368 5.42 -18.02 21.19
N LYS A 369 5.49 -16.97 20.38
CA LYS A 369 6.64 -16.07 20.28
C LYS A 369 6.20 -14.63 20.05
N VAL A 370 7.02 -13.71 20.52
CA VAL A 370 7.07 -12.35 19.98
C VAL A 370 7.99 -12.35 18.76
N ARG A 371 7.57 -11.68 17.70
CA ARG A 371 8.34 -11.54 16.46
C ARG A 371 8.43 -10.08 16.06
N THR A 372 9.61 -9.64 15.68
CA THR A 372 9.84 -8.30 15.13
C THR A 372 10.42 -8.41 13.73
N LEU A 373 10.03 -7.50 12.83
CA LEU A 373 10.59 -7.32 11.50
C LEU A 373 11.10 -5.88 11.38
N THR A 374 12.39 -5.72 11.12
CA THR A 374 13.09 -4.44 11.19
C THR A 374 13.78 -4.12 9.88
N GLY A 375 13.53 -2.92 9.35
CA GLY A 375 14.24 -2.36 8.21
C GLY A 375 15.06 -1.15 8.63
N CYS A 376 16.34 -1.11 8.25
CA CYS A 376 17.25 0.01 8.50
C CYS A 376 17.93 0.44 7.18
N THR A 377 17.50 1.57 6.61
CA THR A 377 17.88 1.99 5.26
C THR A 377 19.33 2.46 5.12
N ASN A 378 20.05 2.60 6.24
CA ASN A 378 21.41 3.14 6.28
C ASN A 378 22.34 2.16 6.99
N THR A 379 23.60 2.08 6.52
CA THR A 379 24.63 1.32 7.23
C THR A 379 24.95 1.94 8.60
N GLY A 380 25.44 1.12 9.51
CA GLY A 380 25.80 1.53 10.87
C GLY A 380 25.32 0.58 11.96
N THR A 381 25.40 1.04 13.20
CA THR A 381 24.87 0.31 14.37
C THR A 381 23.63 1.02 14.89
N TYR A 382 22.53 0.27 14.92
CA TYR A 382 21.23 0.71 15.39
C TYR A 382 20.76 -0.22 16.50
N TYR A 383 19.64 0.12 17.15
CA TYR A 383 19.15 -0.63 18.30
C TYR A 383 17.65 -0.86 18.26
N VAL A 384 17.21 -2.03 18.67
CA VAL A 384 15.82 -2.28 19.02
C VAL A 384 15.73 -2.40 20.53
N THR A 385 14.81 -1.63 21.11
CA THR A 385 14.41 -1.76 22.52
C THR A 385 13.03 -2.38 22.58
N ILE A 386 12.90 -3.46 23.35
CA ILE A 386 11.63 -4.13 23.61
C ILE A 386 11.27 -3.93 25.08
N ASN A 387 10.20 -3.17 25.31
CA ASN A 387 9.68 -2.85 26.63
C ASN A 387 8.52 -3.77 27.01
N LYS A 388 8.28 -3.88 28.32
CA LYS A 388 7.12 -4.58 28.90
C LYS A 388 7.12 -6.07 28.61
N LEU A 389 8.29 -6.72 28.75
CA LEU A 389 8.45 -8.18 28.61
C LEU A 389 7.51 -8.96 29.54
N SER A 390 7.22 -8.44 30.72
CA SER A 390 6.26 -8.99 31.67
C SER A 390 4.83 -9.10 31.11
N SER A 391 4.46 -8.25 30.15
CA SER A 391 3.14 -8.31 29.48
C SER A 391 2.96 -9.54 28.58
N VAL A 392 4.05 -10.26 28.31
CA VAL A 392 4.05 -11.55 27.61
C VAL A 392 4.57 -12.67 28.52
N GLY A 393 4.47 -12.51 29.84
CA GLY A 393 4.75 -13.55 30.83
C GLY A 393 6.23 -13.74 31.18
N LEU A 394 7.14 -12.90 30.68
CA LEU A 394 8.56 -12.99 31.01
C LEU A 394 8.87 -12.29 32.37
N PRO A 395 9.92 -12.71 33.09
CA PRO A 395 10.41 -11.95 34.24
C PRO A 395 10.77 -10.50 33.88
N THR A 396 10.91 -9.61 34.87
CA THR A 396 11.35 -8.21 34.63
C THR A 396 12.87 -8.06 34.51
N SER A 397 13.63 -9.14 34.70
CA SER A 397 15.08 -9.18 34.49
C SER A 397 15.55 -10.60 34.22
N GLY A 398 16.61 -10.75 33.43
CA GLY A 398 17.20 -12.05 33.12
C GLY A 398 18.02 -12.01 31.84
N THR A 399 18.07 -13.13 31.12
CA THR A 399 18.65 -13.21 29.78
C THR A 399 17.57 -13.65 28.80
N LEU A 400 17.40 -12.88 27.73
CA LEU A 400 16.46 -13.18 26.66
C LEU A 400 17.24 -13.78 25.48
N ASN A 401 16.93 -15.03 25.13
CA ASN A 401 17.50 -15.67 23.94
C ASN A 401 16.68 -15.27 22.72
N ILE A 402 17.32 -14.57 21.78
CA ILE A 402 16.70 -14.06 20.57
C ILE A 402 17.25 -14.85 19.37
N GLN A 403 16.36 -15.51 18.64
CA GLN A 403 16.64 -16.08 17.32
C GLN A 403 16.64 -14.96 16.29
N THR A 404 17.70 -14.88 15.48
CA THR A 404 17.86 -13.85 14.45
C THR A 404 17.82 -14.46 13.05
N TYR A 405 17.10 -13.82 12.14
CA TYR A 405 17.09 -14.13 10.72
C TYR A 405 17.46 -12.91 9.89
N GLY A 406 18.26 -13.11 8.85
CA GLY A 406 18.52 -12.12 7.80
C GLY A 406 17.69 -12.43 6.57
N LEU A 407 16.77 -11.53 6.21
CA LEU A 407 16.00 -11.57 4.96
C LEU A 407 16.82 -10.83 3.90
N VAL A 408 17.60 -11.61 3.16
CA VAL A 408 18.61 -11.10 2.22
C VAL A 408 17.98 -10.65 0.90
N ASP A 409 18.64 -9.71 0.24
CA ASP A 409 18.23 -9.17 -1.04
C ASP A 409 19.21 -9.54 -2.15
N GLN A 410 18.70 -9.96 -3.31
CA GLN A 410 19.50 -10.24 -4.52
C GLN A 410 19.02 -9.43 -5.74
N GLY A 411 18.36 -8.29 -5.49
CA GLY A 411 17.74 -7.47 -6.53
C GLY A 411 16.40 -8.02 -7.04
N HIS A 412 15.75 -7.24 -7.89
CA HIS A 412 14.35 -7.43 -8.30
C HIS A 412 14.07 -8.79 -8.98
N PHE A 413 15.04 -9.34 -9.70
CA PHE A 413 14.94 -10.66 -10.35
C PHE A 413 15.86 -11.71 -9.74
N GLY A 414 16.53 -11.41 -8.63
CA GLY A 414 17.42 -12.38 -7.97
C GLY A 414 16.61 -13.38 -7.16
N ARG A 415 16.77 -14.67 -7.44
CA ARG A 415 16.08 -15.74 -6.70
C ARG A 415 16.57 -15.81 -5.26
N VAL A 416 15.64 -15.77 -4.31
CA VAL A 416 15.90 -16.02 -2.89
C VAL A 416 14.87 -17.02 -2.38
N ASP A 417 15.31 -18.16 -1.86
CA ASP A 417 14.40 -19.26 -1.49
C ASP A 417 13.91 -19.19 -0.04
N ALA A 418 14.69 -18.60 0.88
CA ALA A 418 14.33 -18.47 2.29
C ALA A 418 15.18 -17.40 3.03
N PRO A 419 14.72 -16.93 4.21
CA PRO A 419 15.57 -16.19 5.15
C PRO A 419 16.80 -17.00 5.59
N THR A 420 17.88 -16.29 5.90
CA THR A 420 19.11 -16.89 6.44
C THR A 420 19.06 -16.92 7.97
N ASP A 421 19.28 -18.08 8.59
CA ASP A 421 19.44 -18.20 10.04
C ASP A 421 20.78 -17.59 10.46
N ARG A 422 20.73 -16.63 11.40
CA ARG A 422 21.91 -15.91 11.90
C ARG A 422 22.27 -16.31 13.34
N GLY A 423 21.58 -17.30 13.89
CA GLY A 423 21.81 -17.88 15.21
C GLY A 423 20.94 -17.29 16.31
N VAL A 424 21.12 -17.85 17.51
CA VAL A 424 20.45 -17.45 18.75
C VAL A 424 21.47 -16.78 19.67
N TYR A 425 21.16 -15.59 20.17
CA TYR A 425 22.02 -14.85 21.08
C TYR A 425 21.27 -14.46 22.35
N GLY A 426 21.95 -14.59 23.50
CA GLY A 426 21.43 -14.19 24.80
C GLY A 426 21.69 -12.70 25.06
N HIS A 427 20.63 -11.97 25.38
CA HIS A 427 20.69 -10.55 25.75
C HIS A 427 20.24 -10.36 27.20
N THR A 428 21.13 -9.88 28.06
CA THR A 428 20.76 -9.54 29.43
C THR A 428 19.80 -8.35 29.43
N TYR A 429 18.78 -8.42 30.27
CA TYR A 429 17.75 -7.41 30.38
C TYR A 429 17.37 -7.20 31.85
N SER A 430 16.89 -6.01 32.16
CA SER A 430 16.43 -5.62 33.49
C SER A 430 15.46 -4.45 33.38
N GLY A 431 14.70 -4.18 34.45
CA GLY A 431 13.70 -3.10 34.43
C GLY A 431 12.58 -3.34 33.40
N ASP A 432 12.28 -4.61 33.10
CA ASP A 432 11.25 -5.03 32.15
C ASP A 432 11.52 -4.58 30.69
N SER A 433 12.80 -4.42 30.33
CA SER A 433 13.23 -3.95 29.02
C SER A 433 14.54 -4.58 28.58
N VAL A 434 14.62 -4.97 27.31
CA VAL A 434 15.85 -5.42 26.63
C VAL A 434 16.18 -4.48 25.48
N THR A 435 17.47 -4.19 25.30
CA THR A 435 17.98 -3.46 24.14
C THR A 435 19.10 -4.26 23.51
N PHE A 436 19.05 -4.44 22.19
CA PHE A 436 20.08 -5.17 21.46
C PHE A 436 20.46 -4.46 20.15
N PRO A 437 21.71 -4.60 19.70
CA PRO A 437 22.20 -3.94 18.51
C PRO A 437 21.76 -4.67 17.23
N ILE A 438 21.63 -3.89 16.16
CA ILE A 438 21.51 -4.33 14.78
C ILE A 438 22.70 -3.76 14.01
N TYR A 439 23.43 -4.64 13.34
CA TYR A 439 24.60 -4.28 12.56
C TYR A 439 24.24 -4.24 11.07
N GLN A 440 23.90 -3.06 10.57
CA GLN A 440 23.66 -2.84 9.15
C GLN A 440 25.01 -2.64 8.45
N THR A 441 25.68 -3.73 8.13
CA THR A 441 27.00 -3.72 7.47
C THR A 441 26.87 -3.38 5.98
N THR A 442 27.99 -3.14 5.29
CA THR A 442 27.98 -3.01 3.81
C THR A 442 27.45 -4.26 3.12
N GLN A 443 27.75 -5.46 3.67
CA GLN A 443 27.24 -6.72 3.13
C GLN A 443 25.73 -6.86 3.34
N ASP A 444 25.23 -6.39 4.48
CA ASP A 444 23.83 -6.50 4.86
C ASP A 444 23.03 -5.23 4.50
N GLN A 445 23.57 -4.30 3.71
CA GLN A 445 22.96 -2.98 3.50
C GLN A 445 21.50 -3.03 2.97
N LYS A 446 21.13 -4.11 2.27
CA LYS A 446 19.77 -4.37 1.76
C LYS A 446 19.00 -5.45 2.55
N THR A 447 19.62 -6.05 3.57
CA THR A 447 19.02 -7.09 4.40
C THR A 447 18.03 -6.48 5.40
N ALA A 448 16.84 -7.06 5.51
CA ALA A 448 15.93 -6.86 6.64
C ALA A 448 16.20 -7.90 7.73
N TRP A 449 15.85 -7.57 8.97
CA TRP A 449 16.11 -8.43 10.12
C TRP A 449 14.82 -8.87 10.77
N ALA A 450 14.70 -10.17 11.03
CA ALA A 450 13.65 -10.70 11.89
C ALA A 450 14.25 -11.24 13.19
N PHE A 451 13.59 -10.93 14.31
CA PHE A 451 14.00 -11.36 15.64
C PHE A 451 12.82 -12.06 16.31
N GLU A 452 13.07 -13.23 16.90
CA GLU A 452 12.03 -14.01 17.58
C GLU A 452 12.48 -14.44 18.99
N PHE A 453 11.58 -14.37 19.96
CA PHE A 453 11.78 -14.95 21.29
C PHE A 453 10.47 -15.50 21.85
N SER A 454 10.56 -16.53 22.67
CA SER A 454 9.40 -17.19 23.27
C SER A 454 8.69 -16.27 24.26
N VAL A 455 7.36 -16.34 24.28
CA VAL A 455 6.58 -15.79 25.39
C VAL A 455 6.82 -16.61 26.67
N GLY A 456 6.58 -16.01 27.83
CA GLY A 456 6.57 -16.72 29.11
C GLY A 456 5.43 -17.72 29.21
N LYS A 457 5.65 -18.78 29.97
CA LYS A 457 4.65 -19.82 30.23
C LYS A 457 3.74 -19.46 31.39
#